data_AF-A0A564FUL4-F1
#
_entry.id   AF-A0A564FUL4-F1
#
_cell.length_a   1.000
_cell.length_b   1.000
_cell.length_c   1.000
_cell.angle_alpha   90.00
_cell.angle_beta   90.00
_cell.angle_gamma   90.00
#
_symmetry.space_group_name_H-M   'P 1'
#
loop_
_entity.id
_entity.type
_entity.pdbx_description
1 polymer ?
#
loop_
_entity_poly.entity_id
_entity_poly.type
_entity_poly.pdbx_seq_one_letter_code
_entity_poly.pdbx_strand_id
1 'polypeptide(L)' 'MSEMIRVTPTQDGTYTVYRGTIALISGLTRLQAERYEASIARQQQGLLAAGN' A
#
# COMPACT_ATOMS: atom_id res chain seq x y z
N MET A 1 -10.68 -5.31 11.46
CA MET A 1 -10.97 -4.20 10.53
C MET A 1 -9.76 -4.02 9.64
N SER A 2 -9.85 -4.32 8.34
CA SER A 2 -8.71 -4.18 7.43
C SER A 2 -8.39 -2.70 7.26
N GLU A 3 -7.22 -2.29 7.73
CA GLU A 3 -6.74 -0.92 7.57
C GLU A 3 -6.57 -0.61 6.08
N MET A 4 -7.20 0.48 5.65
CA MET A 4 -7.25 0.89 4.25
C MET A 4 -5.86 1.30 3.76
N ILE A 5 -5.45 0.78 2.61
CA ILE A 5 -4.20 1.18 1.95
C ILE A 5 -4.45 2.48 1.19
N ARG A 6 -3.54 3.44 1.33
CA ARG A 6 -3.62 4.74 0.67
C ARG A 6 -2.28 5.11 0.06
N VAL A 7 -2.31 5.57 -1.18
CA VAL A 7 -1.15 6.16 -1.85
C VAL A 7 -1.27 7.67 -1.74
N THR A 8 -0.25 8.34 -1.22
CA THR A 8 -0.23 9.80 -1.05
C THR A 8 0.99 10.40 -1.74
N PRO A 9 0.80 11.40 -2.62
CA PRO A 9 1.92 12.13 -3.22
C PRO A 9 2.61 13.01 -2.18
N THR A 10 3.92 13.17 -2.31
CA THR A 10 4.78 14.00 -1.47
C THR A 10 5.21 15.27 -2.21
N GLN A 11 5.65 16.29 -1.47
CA GLN A 11 6.12 17.55 -2.06
C GLN A 11 7.33 17.37 -2.99
N ASP A 12 8.14 16.33 -2.77
CA ASP A 12 9.31 16.00 -3.59
C ASP A 12 8.95 15.26 -4.90
N GLY A 13 7.65 15.08 -5.20
CA GLY A 13 7.18 14.39 -6.41
C GLY A 13 7.21 12.86 -6.32
N THR A 14 7.61 12.31 -5.17
CA THR A 14 7.52 10.88 -4.87
C THR A 14 6.18 10.53 -4.23
N TYR A 15 5.91 9.23 -4.05
CA TYR A 15 4.69 8.69 -3.48
C TYR A 15 5.03 7.87 -2.24
N THR A 16 4.17 7.95 -1.24
CA THR A 16 4.25 7.19 0.01
C THR A 16 3.00 6.33 0.15
N VAL A 17 3.17 5.07 0.50
CA VAL A 17 2.05 4.14 0.75
C VAL A 17 1.84 4.05 2.25
N TYR A 18 0.59 4.29 2.66
CA TYR A 18 0.12 4.23 4.03
C TYR A 18 -0.83 3.05 4.21
N ARG A 19 -0.82 2.48 5.42
CA ARG A 19 -1.87 1.61 5.94
C ARG A 19 -2.45 2.28 7.17
N GLY A 20 -3.68 2.78 7.06
CA GLY A 20 -4.25 3.64 8.10
C GLY A 20 -3.37 4.88 8.32
N THR A 21 -2.83 5.04 9.53
CA THR A 21 -1.94 6.15 9.90
C THR A 21 -0.45 5.80 9.80
N ILE A 22 -0.11 4.58 9.40
CA ILE A 22 1.27 4.07 9.37
C ILE A 22 1.82 4.18 7.95
N ALA A 23 2.96 4.84 7.78
CA ALA A 23 3.71 4.82 6.52
C ALA A 23 4.41 3.48 6.36
N LEU A 24 4.11 2.75 5.29
CA LEU A 24 4.75 1.48 4.97
C LEU A 24 6.05 1.68 4.18
N ILE A 25 6.02 2.58 3.20
CA ILE A 25 7.15 2.85 2.32
C ILE A 25 6.99 4.24 1.67
N SER A 26 8.10 4.96 1.53
CA SER A 26 8.18 6.31 0.96
C SER A 26 9.19 6.37 -0.18
N GLY A 27 9.18 7.45 -0.97
CA GLY A 27 10.14 7.65 -2.05
C GLY A 27 9.82 6.84 -3.31
N LEU A 28 8.58 6.36 -3.46
CA LEU A 28 8.19 5.58 -4.63
C LEU A 28 7.88 6.48 -5.82
N THR A 29 8.17 5.99 -7.02
CA THR A 29 7.51 6.51 -8.22
C THR A 29 6.02 6.13 -8.20
N ARG A 30 5.20 6.85 -8.98
CA ARG A 30 3.77 6.56 -9.11
C ARG A 30 3.50 5.08 -9.44
N LEU A 31 4.19 4.56 -10.45
CA LEU A 31 4.05 3.17 -10.89
C LEU A 31 4.45 2.16 -9.79
N GLN A 32 5.50 2.47 -9.01
CA GLN A 32 5.88 1.62 -7.88
C GLN A 32 4.84 1.64 -6.77
N ALA A 33 4.27 2.80 -6.47
CA ALA A 33 3.23 2.93 -5.45
C ALA A 33 1.96 2.15 -5.83
N GLU A 34 1.50 2.27 -7.08
CA GLU A 34 0.37 1.51 -7.62
C GLU A 34 0.63 -0.01 -7.58
N ARG A 35 1.84 -0.45 -7.95
CA ARG A 35 2.24 -1.87 -7.86
C ARG A 35 2.27 -2.37 -6.42
N TYR A 36 2.76 -1.54 -5.49
CA TYR A 36 2.87 -1.90 -4.09
C TYR A 36 1.48 -2.02 -3.44
N GLU A 37 0.57 -1.08 -3.74
CA GLU A 37 -0.84 -1.18 -3.34
C GLU A 37 -1.49 -2.47 -3.84
N ALA A 38 -1.34 -2.79 -5.14
CA ALA A 38 -1.88 -4.01 -5.73
C ALA A 38 -1.28 -5.28 -5.10
N SER A 39 0.01 -5.25 -4.72
CA SER A 39 0.67 -6.36 -4.04
C SER A 39 0.07 -6.59 -2.64
N ILE A 40 -0.16 -5.53 -1.87
CA ILE A 40 -0.76 -5.62 -0.55
C ILE A 40 -2.22 -6.08 -0.63
N ALA A 41 -2.98 -5.60 -1.61
CA ALA A 41 -4.36 -6.05 -1.83
C ALA A 41 -4.43 -7.57 -2.08
N ARG A 42 -3.50 -8.10 -2.89
CA ARG A 42 -3.37 -9.55 -3.14
C ARG A 42 -2.93 -10.32 -1.91
N GLN A 43 -1.98 -9.79 -1.14
CA GLN A 43 -1.56 -10.43 0.12
C GLN A 43 -2.69 -10.50 1.14
N GLN A 44 -3.53 -9.47 1.24
CA GLN A 44 -4.71 -9.51 2.10
C GLN A 44 -5.73 -10.56 1.64
N GLN A 45 -5.95 -10.70 0.33
CA GLN A 45 -6.82 -11.76 -0.21
C GLN A 45 -6.24 -13.16 0.02
N GLY A 46 -4.93 -13.35 -0.16
CA GLY A 46 -4.25 -14.62 0.10
C GLY A 46 -4.24 -15.01 1.58
N LEU A 47 -4.07 -14.04 2.48
CA LEU A 47 -4.12 -14.27 3.93
C LEU A 47 -5.53 -14.65 4.41
N LEU A 48 -6.57 -14.04 3.81
CA LEU A 48 -7.97 -14.39 4.07
C LEU A 48 -8.35 -15.77 3.50
N ALA A 49 -7.73 -16.19 2.39
CA ALA A 49 -7.98 -17.48 1.76
C ALA A 49 -7.21 -18.66 2.41
N ALA A 50 -6.06 -18.41 3.02
CA ALA A 50 -5.24 -19.44 3.69
C ALA A 50 -5.64 -19.70 5.16
N GLY A 51 -6.64 -18.98 5.68
CA GLY A 51 -7.11 -19.08 7.06
C GLY A 51 -8.47 -19.77 7.22
N ASN A 52 -8.76 -20.81 6.43
CA ASN A 52 -10.00 -21.61 6.52
C ASN A 52 -9.70 -23.11 6.58
#